data_AF-J9VUS7-F1
#
_entry.id   AF-J9VUS7-F1
#
_cell.length_a   1.000
_cell.length_b   1.000
_cell.length_c   1.000
_cell.angle_alpha   90.00
_cell.angle_beta   90.00
_cell.angle_gamma   90.00
#
_symmetry.space_group_name_H-M   'P 1'
#
loop_
_entity.id
_entity.type
_entity.pdbx_description
1 polymer ?
#
loop_
_entity_poly.entity_id
_entity_poly.type
_entity_poly.pdbx_seq_one_letter_code
_entity_poly.pdbx_strand_id
1 'polypeptide(L)'
;MSQQQPPISDDVDIVRPFDRSKDEHMVKMLVGQGVMEGLARANNKIITNPLALVIVFLLGMGINHVSSFSVNSNPLSYVSPLIGPCLAFLPLMGIVEYIHRPSFTARMRKIIGAIDMIRPSTYYAEGKSGIWVFQHKGEVVGVVCLDVTKNAGKQLGSVLGEEEGQLNEKDVHRDFASSNKDENDNNAPDLRRRIAGKENKPASRIAQIRHLDVDQPYRRSGVGSELVLVALDHAFSISSGDLSSPVDRVIVRTNPLSPDGGKLFTKCGFRPITQAEVGAAAWEKSEKIGLLGWAGEYLNVDRDTWVIKRRELLEQARVKSNR
;
A
#
# COMPACT_ATOMS: atom_id res chain seq x y z
N MET A 1 17.61 37.42 -0.43
CA MET A 1 17.50 37.01 0.99
C MET A 1 16.49 35.88 1.06
N SER A 2 16.96 34.64 0.94
CA SER A 2 16.11 33.46 1.06
C SER A 2 15.75 33.29 2.53
N GLN A 3 14.45 33.38 2.85
CA GLN A 3 13.96 33.06 4.18
C GLN A 3 14.20 31.56 4.40
N GLN A 4 15.24 31.22 5.16
CA GLN A 4 15.38 29.88 5.72
C GLN A 4 14.25 29.69 6.73
N GLN A 5 13.37 28.74 6.44
CA GLN A 5 12.39 28.25 7.40
C GLN A 5 13.12 27.85 8.69
N PRO A 6 12.61 28.23 9.87
CA PRO A 6 13.23 27.86 11.13
C PRO A 6 13.32 26.33 11.24
N PRO A 7 14.36 25.78 11.90
CA PRO A 7 14.46 24.35 12.12
C PRO A 7 13.20 23.90 12.86
N ILE A 8 12.46 22.99 12.22
CA ILE A 8 11.28 22.36 12.80
C ILE A 8 11.74 21.68 14.09
N SER A 9 11.12 22.04 15.22
CA SER A 9 11.40 21.39 16.51
C SER A 9 11.11 19.90 16.40
N ASP A 10 12.05 19.06 16.84
CA ASP A 10 11.94 17.60 16.73
C ASP A 10 10.75 17.02 17.51
N ASP A 11 10.09 17.80 18.38
CA ASP A 11 8.97 17.35 19.24
C ASP A 11 7.57 17.59 18.63
N VAL A 12 7.47 17.93 17.35
CA VAL A 12 6.18 18.28 16.71
C VAL A 12 5.71 17.20 15.74
N ASP A 13 4.45 16.83 15.89
CA ASP A 13 3.72 15.96 14.96
C ASP A 13 3.34 16.75 13.71
N ILE A 14 3.94 16.42 12.58
CA ILE A 14 3.69 17.12 11.31
C ILE A 14 3.65 16.18 10.11
N VAL A 15 2.77 16.49 9.16
CA VAL A 15 2.88 16.00 7.78
C VAL A 15 3.75 16.98 7.00
N ARG A 16 4.82 16.48 6.38
CA ARG A 16 5.71 17.29 5.56
C ARG A 16 6.07 16.60 4.24
N PRO A 17 6.54 17.36 3.23
CA PRO A 17 7.12 16.77 2.04
C PRO A 17 8.32 15.88 2.37
N PHE A 18 8.49 14.84 1.56
CA PHE A 18 9.61 13.93 1.63
C PHE A 18 10.96 14.64 1.41
N ASP A 19 11.91 14.38 2.31
CA ASP A 19 13.31 14.79 2.17
C ASP A 19 14.16 13.55 1.84
N ARG A 20 14.76 13.56 0.65
CA ARG A 20 15.60 12.47 0.15
C ARG A 20 16.74 12.11 1.11
N SER A 21 17.36 13.11 1.74
CA SER A 21 18.59 12.90 2.52
C SER A 21 18.34 12.12 3.83
N LYS A 22 17.14 12.24 4.39
CA LYS A 22 16.78 11.67 5.69
C LYS A 22 15.78 10.52 5.58
N ASP A 23 14.81 10.63 4.69
CA ASP A 23 13.62 9.79 4.73
C ASP A 23 13.68 8.58 3.81
N GLU A 24 14.57 8.56 2.82
CA GLU A 24 14.55 7.54 1.74
C GLU A 24 14.60 6.11 2.29
N HIS A 25 15.46 5.86 3.27
CA HIS A 25 15.57 4.55 3.92
C HIS A 25 14.31 4.21 4.74
N MET A 26 13.78 5.16 5.50
CA MET A 26 12.57 4.97 6.32
C MET A 26 11.32 4.73 5.49
N VAL A 27 11.15 5.47 4.39
CA VAL A 27 10.04 5.24 3.45
C VAL A 27 10.10 3.84 2.86
N LYS A 28 11.26 3.41 2.34
CA LYS A 28 11.45 2.05 1.81
C LYS A 28 11.15 0.99 2.87
N MET A 29 11.62 1.21 4.10
CA MET A 29 11.37 0.31 5.22
C MET A 29 9.87 0.21 5.54
N LEU A 30 9.17 1.33 5.69
CA LEU A 30 7.73 1.37 6.01
C LEU A 30 6.89 0.66 4.93
N VAL A 31 7.18 0.93 3.66
CA VAL A 31 6.50 0.25 2.54
C VAL A 31 6.76 -1.25 2.56
N GLY A 32 8.01 -1.67 2.79
CA GLY A 32 8.37 -3.08 2.89
C GLY A 32 7.69 -3.78 4.08
N GLN A 33 7.68 -3.13 5.24
CA GLN A 33 6.99 -3.60 6.44
C GLN A 33 5.48 -3.74 6.21
N GLY A 34 4.84 -2.79 5.52
CA GLY A 34 3.42 -2.85 5.17
C GLY A 34 3.06 -4.09 4.34
N VAL A 35 3.94 -4.49 3.41
CA VAL A 35 3.78 -5.74 2.64
C VAL A 35 3.96 -6.97 3.53
N MET A 36 5.02 -7.00 4.34
CA MET A 36 5.35 -8.16 5.20
C MET A 36 4.38 -8.34 6.37
N GLU A 37 3.72 -7.28 6.82
CA GLU A 37 2.65 -7.43 7.81
C GLU A 37 1.47 -8.22 7.23
N GLY A 38 1.24 -8.12 5.92
CA GLY A 38 0.30 -8.96 5.19
C GLY A 38 0.54 -10.45 5.44
N LEU A 39 1.80 -10.90 5.49
CA LEU A 39 2.16 -12.29 5.78
C LEU A 39 1.65 -12.72 7.16
N ALA A 40 1.97 -11.95 8.21
CA ALA A 40 1.53 -12.24 9.57
C ALA A 40 -0.01 -12.30 9.68
N ARG A 41 -0.70 -11.42 8.96
CA ARG A 41 -2.18 -11.38 8.93
C ARG A 41 -2.78 -12.54 8.16
N ALA A 42 -2.19 -12.92 7.04
CA ALA A 42 -2.58 -14.11 6.28
C ALA A 42 -2.44 -15.37 7.14
N ASN A 43 -1.30 -15.51 7.84
CA ASN A 43 -1.06 -16.61 8.76
C ASN A 43 -2.09 -16.65 9.88
N ASN A 44 -2.32 -15.51 10.53
CA ASN A 44 -3.33 -15.41 11.58
C ASN A 44 -4.73 -15.80 11.07
N LYS A 45 -5.13 -15.40 9.87
CA LYS A 45 -6.43 -15.81 9.29
C LYS A 45 -6.57 -17.32 9.08
N ILE A 46 -5.48 -18.02 8.76
CA ILE A 46 -5.50 -19.50 8.62
C ILE A 46 -5.50 -20.17 9.99
N ILE A 47 -4.61 -19.74 10.86
CA ILE A 47 -4.37 -20.35 12.17
C ILE A 47 -5.57 -20.15 13.11
N THR A 48 -6.28 -19.02 12.98
CA THR A 48 -7.51 -18.74 13.74
C THR A 48 -8.78 -19.26 13.07
N ASN A 49 -8.67 -19.91 11.91
CA ASN A 49 -9.83 -20.52 11.26
C ASN A 49 -10.40 -21.63 12.15
N PRO A 50 -11.71 -21.63 12.47
CA PRO A 50 -12.33 -22.64 13.32
C PRO A 50 -12.05 -24.08 12.86
N LEU A 51 -12.04 -24.33 11.55
CA LEU A 51 -11.74 -25.67 11.02
C LEU A 51 -10.29 -26.09 11.28
N ALA A 52 -9.34 -25.16 11.12
CA ALA A 52 -7.94 -25.43 11.42
C ALA A 52 -7.75 -25.72 12.92
N LEU A 53 -8.41 -24.95 13.79
CA LEU A 53 -8.38 -25.19 15.24
C LEU A 53 -8.99 -26.53 15.61
N VAL A 54 -10.14 -26.91 15.04
CA VAL A 54 -10.77 -28.22 15.29
C VAL A 54 -9.82 -29.36 14.91
N ILE A 55 -9.16 -29.28 13.75
CA ILE A 55 -8.18 -30.28 13.31
C ILE A 55 -7.01 -30.38 14.31
N VAL A 56 -6.47 -29.23 14.73
CA VAL A 56 -5.38 -29.18 15.74
C VAL A 56 -5.82 -29.79 17.06
N PHE A 57 -7.02 -29.47 17.54
CA PHE A 57 -7.55 -30.02 18.78
C PHE A 57 -7.75 -31.53 18.69
N LEU A 58 -8.33 -32.04 17.59
CA LEU A 58 -8.53 -33.48 17.39
C LEU A 58 -7.19 -34.23 17.32
N LEU A 59 -6.24 -33.71 16.54
CA LEU A 59 -4.89 -34.28 16.44
C LEU A 59 -4.17 -34.24 17.78
N GLY A 60 -4.28 -33.11 18.48
CA GLY A 60 -3.69 -32.92 19.80
C GLY A 60 -4.25 -33.85 20.87
N MET A 61 -5.57 -34.09 20.86
CA MET A 61 -6.19 -35.09 21.74
C MET A 61 -5.71 -36.51 21.41
N GLY A 62 -5.51 -36.83 20.13
CA GLY A 62 -4.87 -38.09 19.71
C GLY A 62 -3.46 -38.24 20.27
N ILE A 63 -2.64 -37.19 20.19
CA ILE A 63 -1.29 -37.16 20.78
C ILE A 63 -1.35 -37.36 22.30
N ASN A 64 -2.25 -36.67 22.99
CA ASN A 64 -2.43 -36.84 24.44
C ASN A 64 -2.79 -38.28 24.82
N HIS A 65 -3.62 -38.94 24.02
CA HIS A 65 -4.01 -40.33 24.25
C HIS A 65 -2.81 -41.28 24.11
N VAL A 66 -2.00 -41.10 23.06
CA VAL A 66 -0.80 -41.93 22.81
C VAL A 66 0.29 -41.68 23.85
N SER A 67 0.53 -40.41 24.21
CA SER A 67 1.59 -40.00 25.15
C SER A 67 1.16 -40.04 26.62
N SER A 68 -0.06 -40.49 26.93
CA SER A 68 -0.61 -40.55 28.30
C SER A 68 -0.58 -39.19 29.03
N PHE A 69 -0.85 -38.09 28.32
CA PHE A 69 -0.98 -36.75 28.92
C PHE A 69 -2.35 -36.57 29.59
N SER A 70 -2.67 -37.43 30.56
CA SER A 70 -3.91 -37.37 31.32
C SER A 70 -3.79 -36.51 32.58
N VAL A 71 -4.93 -36.07 33.09
CA VAL A 71 -5.00 -35.37 34.38
C VAL A 71 -4.77 -36.35 35.52
N ASN A 72 -3.81 -36.05 36.38
CA ASN A 72 -3.46 -36.78 37.60
C ASN A 72 -3.77 -35.92 38.84
N SER A 73 -3.51 -36.47 40.04
CA SER A 73 -3.74 -35.78 41.33
C SER A 73 -2.86 -34.53 41.55
N ASN A 74 -1.82 -34.33 40.74
CA ASN A 74 -0.98 -33.14 40.80
C ASN A 74 -1.70 -31.94 40.15
N PRO A 75 -1.82 -30.78 40.82
CA PRO A 75 -2.42 -29.58 40.24
C PRO A 75 -1.81 -29.14 38.90
N LEU A 76 -0.52 -29.40 38.64
CA LEU A 76 0.11 -29.11 37.34
C LEU A 76 -0.47 -29.96 36.20
N SER A 77 -1.10 -31.09 36.51
CA SER A 77 -1.67 -32.01 35.53
C SER A 77 -2.94 -31.48 34.88
N TYR A 78 -3.57 -30.43 35.42
CA TYR A 78 -4.70 -29.77 34.77
C TYR A 78 -4.33 -29.10 33.45
N VAL A 79 -3.04 -28.78 33.24
CA VAL A 79 -2.54 -28.20 31.99
C VAL A 79 -2.14 -29.29 30.98
N SER A 80 -1.94 -30.54 31.42
CA SER A 80 -1.51 -31.65 30.56
C SER A 80 -2.36 -31.86 29.29
N PRO A 81 -3.70 -31.73 29.32
CA PRO A 81 -4.52 -31.84 28.12
C PRO A 81 -4.23 -30.78 27.04
N LEU A 82 -3.59 -29.66 27.39
CA LEU A 82 -3.21 -28.62 26.44
C LEU A 82 -1.92 -28.95 25.67
N ILE A 83 -1.08 -29.86 26.19
CA ILE A 83 0.23 -30.18 25.62
C ILE A 83 0.09 -30.74 24.20
N GLY A 84 -0.77 -31.75 23.99
CA GLY A 84 -1.01 -32.34 22.68
C GLY A 84 -1.47 -31.32 21.62
N PRO A 85 -2.52 -30.53 21.88
CA PRO A 85 -2.91 -29.44 20.97
C PRO A 85 -1.77 -28.44 20.68
N CYS A 86 -0.96 -28.06 21.67
CA CYS A 86 0.21 -27.21 21.44
C CYS A 86 1.25 -27.87 20.52
N LEU A 87 1.52 -29.18 20.70
CA LEU A 87 2.43 -29.94 19.85
C LEU A 87 1.90 -30.08 18.41
N ALA A 88 0.59 -30.25 18.24
CA ALA A 88 -0.07 -30.28 16.93
C ALA A 88 -0.10 -28.89 16.26
N PHE A 89 -0.12 -27.82 17.04
CA PHE A 89 -0.22 -26.44 16.55
C PHE A 89 1.10 -25.92 15.95
N LEU A 90 2.25 -26.28 16.54
CA LEU A 90 3.57 -25.87 16.04
C LEU A 90 3.83 -26.23 14.57
N PRO A 91 3.63 -27.48 14.11
CA PRO A 91 3.83 -27.82 12.70
C PRO A 91 2.82 -27.12 11.81
N LEU A 92 1.57 -26.88 12.26
CA LEU A 92 0.61 -26.08 11.50
C LEU A 92 1.13 -24.67 11.26
N MET A 93 1.61 -23.98 12.30
CA MET A 93 2.18 -22.64 12.16
C MET A 93 3.38 -22.65 11.20
N GLY A 94 4.27 -23.63 11.32
CA GLY A 94 5.43 -23.78 10.44
C GLY A 94 5.06 -24.02 8.98
N ILE A 95 4.07 -24.89 8.70
CA ILE A 95 3.60 -25.19 7.34
C ILE A 95 2.96 -23.95 6.70
N VAL A 96 2.08 -23.25 7.44
CA VAL A 96 1.42 -22.04 6.94
C VAL A 96 2.44 -20.95 6.64
N GLU A 97 3.40 -20.74 7.53
CA GLU A 97 4.50 -19.79 7.33
C GLU A 97 5.35 -20.16 6.10
N TYR A 98 5.72 -21.43 5.97
CA TYR A 98 6.54 -21.95 4.87
C TYR A 98 5.86 -21.74 3.51
N ILE A 99 4.55 -21.92 3.42
CA ILE A 99 3.78 -21.73 2.18
C ILE A 99 3.61 -20.24 1.83
N HIS A 100 3.27 -19.40 2.81
CA HIS A 100 3.00 -17.99 2.53
C HIS A 100 4.27 -17.16 2.31
N ARG A 101 5.34 -17.41 3.09
CA ARG A 101 6.53 -16.54 3.11
C ARG A 101 7.14 -16.28 1.72
N PRO A 102 7.36 -17.27 0.84
CA PRO A 102 7.93 -17.02 -0.48
C PRO A 102 7.11 -16.03 -1.32
N SER A 103 5.78 -16.18 -1.33
CA SER A 103 4.88 -15.30 -2.09
C SER A 103 4.91 -13.86 -1.58
N PHE A 104 4.90 -13.66 -0.26
CA PHE A 104 4.99 -12.32 0.32
C PHE A 104 6.37 -11.69 0.16
N THR A 105 7.45 -12.48 0.28
CA THR A 105 8.82 -12.01 0.03
C THR A 105 9.00 -11.58 -1.42
N ALA A 106 8.57 -12.39 -2.39
CA ALA A 106 8.63 -12.04 -3.82
C ALA A 106 7.87 -10.74 -4.10
N ARG A 107 6.69 -10.57 -3.50
CA ARG A 107 5.89 -9.35 -3.64
C ARG A 107 6.57 -8.13 -3.01
N MET A 108 7.13 -8.27 -1.81
CA MET A 108 7.89 -7.20 -1.15
C MET A 108 9.07 -6.78 -2.03
N ARG A 109 9.83 -7.76 -2.56
CA ARG A 109 10.95 -7.50 -3.47
C ARG A 109 10.49 -6.77 -4.73
N LYS A 110 9.39 -7.20 -5.35
CA LYS A 110 8.82 -6.53 -6.53
C LYS A 110 8.41 -5.08 -6.24
N ILE A 111 7.84 -4.80 -5.07
CA ILE A 111 7.41 -3.46 -4.68
C ILE A 111 8.60 -2.55 -4.36
N ILE A 112 9.55 -3.02 -3.55
CA ILE A 112 10.76 -2.24 -3.20
C ILE A 112 11.68 -2.06 -4.42
N GLY A 113 11.70 -3.04 -5.32
CA GLY A 113 12.43 -3.01 -6.58
C GLY A 113 11.71 -2.25 -7.69
N ALA A 114 10.49 -1.76 -7.47
CA ALA A 114 9.75 -1.01 -8.47
C ALA A 114 10.44 0.34 -8.77
N ILE A 115 10.26 0.83 -10.00
CA ILE A 115 10.87 2.08 -10.50
C ILE A 115 10.63 3.26 -9.54
N ASP A 116 9.43 3.33 -8.95
CA ASP A 116 9.05 4.38 -8.02
C ASP A 116 9.74 4.27 -6.66
N MET A 117 10.08 3.06 -6.21
CA MET A 117 10.76 2.83 -4.94
C MET A 117 12.28 2.84 -5.06
N ILE A 118 12.87 2.57 -6.23
CA ILE A 118 14.32 2.64 -6.40
C ILE A 118 14.83 4.07 -6.20
N ARG A 119 14.21 5.04 -6.89
CA ARG A 119 14.50 6.49 -6.80
C ARG A 119 13.20 7.28 -6.62
N PRO A 120 12.63 7.31 -5.41
CA PRO A 120 11.35 7.97 -5.16
C PRO A 120 11.35 9.46 -5.53
N SER A 121 12.42 10.17 -5.15
CA SER A 121 12.56 11.60 -5.46
C SER A 121 12.52 11.93 -6.96
N THR A 122 13.04 11.06 -7.81
CA THR A 122 13.04 11.27 -9.27
C THR A 122 11.69 10.92 -9.87
N TYR A 123 11.13 9.77 -9.50
CA TYR A 123 9.86 9.31 -10.05
C TYR A 123 8.69 10.23 -9.68
N TYR A 124 8.58 10.57 -8.40
CA TYR A 124 7.48 11.39 -7.90
C TYR A 124 7.67 12.90 -8.12
N ALA A 125 8.77 13.33 -8.73
CA ALA A 125 8.92 14.71 -9.22
C ALA A 125 8.16 14.96 -10.53
N GLU A 126 7.73 13.90 -11.23
CA GLU A 126 7.03 14.04 -12.51
C GLU A 126 5.58 14.50 -12.32
N GLY A 127 5.22 15.61 -12.98
CA GLY A 127 3.86 16.14 -13.01
C GLY A 127 3.41 16.72 -11.66
N LYS A 128 2.20 16.35 -11.21
CA LYS A 128 1.67 16.70 -9.87
C LYS A 128 1.79 15.52 -8.90
N SER A 129 2.75 14.62 -9.14
CA SER A 129 3.06 13.52 -8.22
C SER A 129 3.73 14.08 -6.96
N GLY A 130 3.75 13.29 -5.88
CA GLY A 130 4.36 13.74 -4.64
C GLY A 130 4.44 12.64 -3.59
N ILE A 131 5.31 12.88 -2.61
CA ILE A 131 5.50 12.01 -1.45
C ILE A 131 5.39 12.89 -0.20
N TRP A 132 4.58 12.44 0.74
CA TRP A 132 4.46 13.07 2.06
C TRP A 132 4.72 12.05 3.14
N VAL A 133 5.39 12.51 4.19
CA VAL A 133 5.73 11.71 5.36
C VAL A 133 5.10 12.34 6.60
N PHE A 134 4.66 11.49 7.52
CA PHE A 134 4.25 11.92 8.85
C PHE A 134 5.43 11.72 9.81
N GLN A 135 5.87 12.80 10.41
CA GLN A 135 6.95 12.81 11.40
C GLN A 135 6.35 12.92 12.80
N HIS A 136 6.77 12.02 13.69
CA HIS A 136 6.49 12.03 15.13
C HIS A 136 7.82 12.02 15.87
N LYS A 137 8.08 13.01 16.72
CA LYS A 137 9.30 13.06 17.57
C LYS A 137 10.61 12.86 16.82
N GLY A 138 10.78 13.50 15.66
CA GLY A 138 11.99 13.36 14.84
C GLY A 138 11.98 12.17 13.87
N GLU A 139 11.09 11.19 14.04
CA GLU A 139 11.06 9.96 13.26
C GLU A 139 9.90 9.91 12.26
N VAL A 140 10.15 9.33 11.09
CA VAL A 140 9.10 9.12 10.07
C VAL A 140 8.33 7.85 10.43
N VAL A 141 7.05 8.01 10.75
CA VAL A 141 6.16 6.91 11.17
C VAL A 141 5.04 6.63 10.17
N GLY A 142 4.97 7.39 9.09
CA GLY A 142 4.02 7.13 8.02
C GLY A 142 4.40 7.79 6.70
N VAL A 143 3.92 7.22 5.60
CA VAL A 143 4.18 7.69 4.24
C VAL A 143 2.97 7.53 3.35
N VAL A 144 2.79 8.47 2.43
CA VAL A 144 1.87 8.36 1.31
C VAL A 144 2.55 8.81 0.02
N CYS A 145 2.36 8.02 -1.04
CA CYS A 145 2.92 8.27 -2.36
C CYS A 145 1.79 8.43 -3.38
N LEU A 146 1.72 9.60 -4.03
CA LEU A 146 0.74 9.95 -5.05
C LEU A 146 1.41 10.01 -6.42
N ASP A 147 0.93 9.19 -7.35
CA ASP A 147 1.38 9.14 -8.73
C ASP A 147 0.33 9.77 -9.67
N VAL A 148 0.71 10.81 -10.41
CA VAL A 148 -0.12 11.51 -11.41
C VAL A 148 0.40 11.28 -12.84
N THR A 149 1.35 10.36 -13.02
CA THR A 149 1.97 10.04 -14.31
C THR A 149 1.06 9.18 -15.19
N LYS A 150 1.47 8.92 -16.43
CA LYS A 150 0.79 8.00 -17.36
C LYS A 150 0.81 6.52 -16.89
N ASN A 151 1.53 6.24 -15.82
CA ASN A 151 1.65 4.91 -15.23
C ASN A 151 0.61 4.66 -14.13
N ALA A 152 -0.15 5.68 -13.70
CA ALA A 152 -1.24 5.51 -12.76
C ALA A 152 -2.21 4.39 -13.22
N GLY A 153 -2.48 3.44 -12.33
CA GLY A 153 -3.29 2.24 -12.57
C GLY A 153 -2.52 1.07 -13.20
N LYS A 154 -1.30 1.27 -13.71
CA LYS A 154 -0.46 0.22 -14.30
C LYS A 154 0.50 -0.38 -13.28
N GLN A 155 0.88 -1.64 -13.53
CA GLN A 155 1.94 -2.32 -12.82
C GLN A 155 3.29 -1.72 -13.26
N LEU A 156 4.11 -1.34 -12.28
CA LEU A 156 5.45 -0.82 -12.55
C LEU A 156 6.43 -1.99 -12.75
N GLY A 157 7.40 -1.78 -13.65
CA GLY A 157 8.56 -2.66 -13.75
C GLY A 157 9.35 -2.68 -12.44
N SER A 158 9.95 -3.82 -12.12
CA SER A 158 10.81 -4.01 -10.95
C SER A 158 12.19 -4.47 -11.37
N VAL A 159 13.24 -3.90 -10.77
CA VAL A 159 14.64 -4.38 -10.92
C VAL A 159 14.86 -5.66 -10.13
N LEU A 160 14.09 -5.90 -9.07
CA LEU A 160 14.25 -7.11 -8.27
C LEU A 160 13.37 -8.22 -8.83
N GLY A 161 13.97 -9.41 -8.95
CA GLY A 161 13.27 -10.66 -9.23
C GLY A 161 12.59 -11.24 -8.00
N GLU A 162 11.84 -12.33 -8.22
CA GLU A 162 11.02 -12.98 -7.19
C GLU A 162 11.86 -13.62 -6.08
N GLU A 163 13.02 -14.19 -6.42
CA GLU A 163 13.93 -14.78 -5.45
C GLU A 163 15.06 -13.85 -5.02
N GLU A 164 15.67 -14.13 -3.87
CA GLU A 164 16.85 -13.43 -3.39
C GLU A 164 18.03 -13.56 -4.36
N GLY A 165 18.70 -12.43 -4.63
CA GLY A 165 19.80 -12.37 -5.60
C GLY A 165 19.40 -12.29 -7.08
N GLN A 166 18.12 -12.51 -7.43
CA GLN A 166 17.66 -12.35 -8.81
C GLN A 166 17.42 -10.88 -9.16
N LEU A 167 17.97 -10.43 -10.29
CA LEU A 167 17.69 -9.14 -10.93
C LEU A 167 16.78 -9.36 -12.14
N ASN A 168 15.79 -8.50 -12.29
CA ASN A 168 14.86 -8.49 -13.41
C ASN A 168 15.16 -7.26 -14.29
N GLU A 169 16.14 -7.41 -15.19
CA GLU A 169 16.64 -6.31 -16.01
C GLU A 169 15.71 -5.95 -17.19
N LYS A 170 14.77 -6.84 -17.55
CA LYS A 170 14.01 -6.74 -18.81
C LYS A 170 12.98 -5.60 -18.83
N ASP A 171 12.37 -5.27 -17.70
CA ASP A 171 11.30 -4.26 -17.63
C ASP A 171 11.82 -2.85 -17.36
N VAL A 172 12.98 -2.72 -16.70
CA VAL A 172 13.45 -1.44 -16.14
C VAL A 172 14.17 -0.58 -17.18
N HIS A 173 14.95 -1.21 -18.08
CA HIS A 173 15.70 -0.47 -19.09
C HIS A 173 14.80 0.23 -20.11
N ARG A 174 13.58 -0.26 -20.35
CA ARG A 174 12.65 0.39 -21.29
C ARG A 174 12.09 1.71 -20.74
N ASP A 175 11.66 1.72 -19.50
CA ASP A 175 10.99 2.89 -18.89
C ASP A 175 11.98 4.02 -18.54
N PHE A 176 13.22 3.68 -18.15
CA PHE A 176 14.26 4.68 -17.94
C PHE A 176 14.88 5.20 -19.25
N ALA A 177 15.01 4.36 -20.29
CA ALA A 177 15.59 4.79 -21.57
C ALA A 177 14.63 5.62 -22.42
N SER A 178 13.30 5.47 -22.26
CA SER A 178 12.33 6.32 -22.96
C SER A 178 12.40 7.79 -22.54
N SER A 179 12.86 8.09 -21.32
CA SER A 179 13.02 9.48 -20.88
C SER A 179 14.20 10.21 -21.53
N ASN A 180 15.16 9.49 -22.15
CA ASN A 180 16.34 10.07 -22.78
C ASN A 180 16.26 10.11 -24.32
N LYS A 181 15.21 9.55 -24.94
CA LYS A 181 15.09 9.50 -26.41
C LYS A 181 14.29 10.64 -27.04
N ASP A 182 13.66 11.49 -26.25
CA ASP A 182 12.82 12.59 -26.77
C ASP A 182 13.61 13.87 -27.14
N GLU A 183 14.95 13.90 -26.98
CA GLU A 183 15.77 15.07 -27.31
C GLU A 183 16.63 14.95 -28.58
N ASN A 184 16.68 13.81 -29.28
CA ASN A 184 17.67 13.68 -30.37
C ASN A 184 17.28 12.82 -31.58
N ASP A 185 16.08 13.01 -32.13
CA ASP A 185 15.73 12.46 -33.46
C ASP A 185 14.86 13.44 -34.26
N ASN A 186 15.42 14.61 -34.58
CA ASN A 186 14.93 15.43 -35.69
C ASN A 186 15.74 15.08 -36.94
N ASN A 187 15.22 14.15 -37.76
CA ASN A 187 15.23 14.21 -39.24
C ASN A 187 14.93 12.85 -39.88
N ALA A 188 13.64 12.54 -40.07
CA ALA A 188 13.19 11.75 -41.24
C ALA A 188 11.70 12.03 -41.50
N PRO A 189 11.30 12.44 -42.73
CA PRO A 189 9.89 12.62 -43.06
C PRO A 189 9.28 11.27 -43.44
N ASP A 190 8.57 10.62 -42.51
CA ASP A 190 7.81 9.43 -42.84
C ASP A 190 6.42 9.80 -43.40
N LEU A 191 6.34 9.79 -44.72
CA LEU A 191 5.13 9.89 -45.51
C LEU A 191 4.41 8.54 -45.52
N ARG A 192 3.43 8.31 -44.63
CA ARG A 192 2.15 7.65 -44.98
C ARG A 192 1.17 7.49 -43.81
N ARG A 193 -0.08 7.82 -44.16
CA ARG A 193 -1.35 7.31 -43.61
C ARG A 193 -1.99 8.07 -42.43
N ARG A 194 -2.63 9.19 -42.77
CA ARG A 194 -3.83 9.67 -42.05
C ARG A 194 -4.91 8.59 -42.13
N ILE A 195 -5.12 7.87 -41.03
CA ILE A 195 -6.40 7.22 -40.75
C ILE A 195 -7.21 8.21 -39.92
N ALA A 196 -8.46 8.38 -40.33
CA ALA A 196 -9.42 9.35 -39.83
C ALA A 196 -9.48 9.44 -38.30
N GLY A 197 -9.58 10.68 -37.82
CA GLY A 197 -9.64 11.03 -36.40
C GLY A 197 -10.80 10.33 -35.70
N LYS A 198 -10.46 9.41 -34.81
CA LYS A 198 -11.26 9.19 -33.61
C LYS A 198 -11.10 10.46 -32.78
N GLU A 199 -12.20 11.17 -32.51
CA GLU A 199 -12.23 12.21 -31.50
C GLU A 199 -11.70 11.64 -30.18
N ASN A 200 -10.43 11.93 -29.89
CA ASN A 200 -9.84 11.63 -28.60
C ASN A 200 -10.54 12.54 -27.59
N LYS A 201 -11.56 12.02 -26.91
CA LYS A 201 -11.92 12.55 -25.59
C LYS A 201 -10.60 12.72 -24.83
N PRO A 202 -10.31 13.90 -24.25
CA PRO A 202 -9.09 14.07 -23.47
C PRO A 202 -9.08 12.94 -22.45
N ALA A 203 -8.02 12.13 -22.46
CA ALA A 203 -7.89 11.01 -21.55
C ALA A 203 -8.06 11.56 -20.14
N SER A 204 -9.10 11.12 -19.43
CA SER A 204 -9.36 11.56 -18.06
C SER A 204 -8.09 11.37 -17.26
N ARG A 205 -7.59 12.42 -16.63
CA ARG A 205 -6.28 12.37 -16.00
C ARG A 205 -6.46 11.89 -14.57
N ILE A 206 -5.90 10.71 -14.34
CA ILE A 206 -6.07 9.92 -13.11
C ILE A 206 -4.82 10.09 -12.25
N ALA A 207 -5.03 10.17 -10.94
CA ALA A 207 -3.95 10.01 -9.98
C ALA A 207 -4.14 8.70 -9.20
N GLN A 208 -3.04 8.07 -8.76
CA GLN A 208 -3.06 6.84 -7.97
C GLN A 208 -2.31 7.05 -6.66
N ILE A 209 -2.94 6.67 -5.54
CA ILE A 209 -2.20 6.45 -4.29
C ILE A 209 -1.56 5.06 -4.39
N ARG A 210 -0.22 5.02 -4.53
CA ARG A 210 0.54 3.76 -4.70
C ARG A 210 0.89 3.12 -3.37
N HIS A 211 1.41 3.91 -2.44
CA HIS A 211 1.82 3.48 -1.12
C HIS A 211 1.13 4.33 -0.07
N LEU A 212 0.63 3.68 0.97
CA LEU A 212 0.07 4.31 2.16
C LEU A 212 0.35 3.38 3.32
N ASP A 213 1.44 3.67 4.02
CA ASP A 213 1.95 2.82 5.09
C ASP A 213 2.18 3.68 6.32
N VAL A 214 1.67 3.20 7.44
CA VAL A 214 1.81 3.85 8.75
C VAL A 214 2.30 2.77 9.71
N ASP A 215 3.25 3.13 10.56
CA ASP A 215 3.76 2.24 11.58
C ASP A 215 2.64 1.81 12.55
N GLN A 216 2.72 0.56 13.01
CA GLN A 216 1.64 -0.12 13.71
C GLN A 216 1.10 0.64 14.94
N PRO A 217 1.93 1.28 15.79
CA PRO A 217 1.46 2.02 16.96
C PRO A 217 0.59 3.24 16.61
N TYR A 218 0.83 3.87 15.45
CA TYR A 218 0.24 5.17 15.10
C TYR A 218 -1.01 5.09 14.23
N ARG A 219 -1.39 3.89 13.76
CA ARG A 219 -2.55 3.71 12.86
C ARG A 219 -3.88 4.15 13.45
N ARG A 220 -4.05 3.94 14.77
CA ARG A 220 -5.28 4.33 15.48
C ARG A 220 -5.32 5.82 15.81
N SER A 221 -4.20 6.53 15.67
CA SER A 221 -4.04 7.95 16.00
C SER A 221 -4.52 8.88 14.89
N GLY A 222 -4.98 8.36 13.75
CA GLY A 222 -5.51 9.17 12.65
C GLY A 222 -4.46 9.60 11.62
N VAL A 223 -3.18 9.23 11.79
CA VAL A 223 -2.07 9.55 10.87
C VAL A 223 -2.40 9.22 9.41
N GLY A 224 -2.99 8.03 9.16
CA GLY A 224 -3.39 7.65 7.81
C GLY A 224 -4.45 8.58 7.19
N SER A 225 -5.35 9.16 7.99
CA SER A 225 -6.33 10.14 7.50
C SER A 225 -5.67 11.46 7.11
N GLU A 226 -4.68 11.92 7.86
CA GLU A 226 -3.95 13.16 7.55
C GLU A 226 -3.11 13.02 6.29
N LEU A 227 -2.41 11.88 6.14
CA LEU A 227 -1.65 11.57 4.93
C LEU A 227 -2.56 11.53 3.70
N VAL A 228 -3.69 10.84 3.77
CA VAL A 228 -4.66 10.80 2.66
C VAL A 228 -5.23 12.19 2.38
N LEU A 229 -5.53 12.99 3.41
CA LEU A 229 -6.02 14.35 3.25
C LEU A 229 -5.03 15.22 2.46
N VAL A 230 -3.74 15.20 2.84
CA VAL A 230 -2.69 15.98 2.14
C VAL A 230 -2.51 15.51 0.71
N ALA A 231 -2.51 14.19 0.47
CA ALA A 231 -2.41 13.63 -0.88
C ALA A 231 -3.60 14.04 -1.77
N LEU A 232 -4.83 14.01 -1.26
CA LEU A 232 -6.02 14.43 -2.01
C LEU A 232 -6.07 15.94 -2.25
N ASP A 233 -5.71 16.74 -1.25
CA ASP A 233 -5.65 18.20 -1.39
C ASP A 233 -4.62 18.61 -2.44
N HIS A 234 -3.48 17.91 -2.51
CA HIS A 234 -2.49 18.10 -3.56
C HIS A 234 -3.02 17.66 -4.93
N ALA A 235 -3.57 16.45 -5.02
CA ALA A 235 -4.09 15.89 -6.28
C ALA A 235 -5.12 16.82 -6.93
N PHE A 236 -6.05 17.35 -6.12
CA PHE A 236 -7.12 18.23 -6.58
C PHE A 236 -6.80 19.73 -6.51
N SER A 237 -5.55 20.09 -6.17
CA SER A 237 -5.06 21.48 -6.10
C SER A 237 -5.93 22.39 -5.20
N ILE A 238 -6.47 21.84 -4.12
CA ILE A 238 -7.39 22.55 -3.20
C ILE A 238 -6.66 23.69 -2.48
N SER A 239 -5.41 23.46 -2.07
CA SER A 239 -4.62 24.43 -1.31
C SER A 239 -4.06 25.57 -2.17
N SER A 240 -3.97 25.39 -3.49
CA SER A 240 -3.30 26.32 -4.40
C SER A 240 -4.25 27.38 -4.99
N GLY A 241 -5.56 27.28 -4.76
CA GLY A 241 -6.55 28.20 -5.35
C GLY A 241 -6.75 28.05 -6.86
N ASP A 242 -6.04 27.12 -7.51
CA ASP A 242 -6.17 26.82 -8.93
C ASP A 242 -7.55 26.21 -9.24
N LEU A 243 -8.33 26.88 -10.09
CA LEU A 243 -9.67 26.42 -10.45
C LEU A 243 -9.67 25.15 -11.34
N SER A 244 -8.59 24.89 -12.09
CA SER A 244 -8.45 23.68 -12.91
C SER A 244 -7.47 22.69 -12.29
N SER A 245 -8.01 21.75 -11.51
CA SER A 245 -7.29 20.50 -11.23
C SER A 245 -7.11 19.78 -12.57
N PRO A 246 -5.88 19.39 -12.96
CA PRO A 246 -5.69 18.53 -14.11
C PRO A 246 -6.11 17.10 -13.79
N VAL A 247 -6.40 16.74 -12.53
CA VAL A 247 -6.81 15.39 -12.11
C VAL A 247 -8.33 15.35 -11.93
N ASP A 248 -8.98 14.42 -12.63
CA ASP A 248 -10.43 14.21 -12.55
C ASP A 248 -10.79 13.31 -11.35
N ARG A 249 -9.97 12.27 -11.13
CA ARG A 249 -10.19 11.26 -10.10
C ARG A 249 -8.89 10.71 -9.51
N VAL A 250 -8.97 10.33 -8.25
CA VAL A 250 -7.90 9.61 -7.55
C VAL A 250 -8.33 8.17 -7.32
N ILE A 251 -7.48 7.21 -7.69
CA ILE A 251 -7.69 5.79 -7.47
C ILE A 251 -6.74 5.25 -6.40
N VAL A 252 -7.15 4.18 -5.73
CA VAL A 252 -6.30 3.45 -4.79
C VAL A 252 -6.62 1.97 -4.84
N ARG A 253 -5.60 1.12 -4.68
CA ARG A 253 -5.78 -0.32 -4.53
C ARG A 253 -5.75 -0.68 -3.05
N THR A 254 -6.82 -1.28 -2.55
CA THR A 254 -6.87 -1.73 -1.15
C THR A 254 -6.02 -2.98 -0.94
N ASN A 255 -5.44 -3.11 0.26
CA ASN A 255 -4.82 -4.36 0.70
C ASN A 255 -5.91 -5.22 1.39
N PRO A 256 -6.22 -6.43 0.89
CA PRO A 256 -7.29 -7.26 1.44
C PRO A 256 -6.97 -7.84 2.83
N LEU A 257 -5.72 -7.68 3.28
CA LEU A 257 -5.26 -8.11 4.59
C LEU A 257 -5.17 -6.94 5.58
N SER A 258 -5.42 -5.70 5.15
CA SER A 258 -5.46 -4.51 6.02
C SER A 258 -6.59 -4.61 7.06
N PRO A 259 -6.39 -4.17 8.32
CA PRO A 259 -7.31 -4.51 9.41
C PRO A 259 -8.60 -3.69 9.30
N ASP A 260 -8.46 -2.50 8.71
CA ASP A 260 -9.55 -1.57 8.51
C ASP A 260 -10.18 -1.72 7.13
N GLY A 261 -9.71 -2.64 6.28
CA GLY A 261 -10.42 -3.08 5.06
C GLY A 261 -10.91 -1.95 4.15
N GLY A 262 -10.15 -0.85 4.04
CA GLY A 262 -10.54 0.32 3.24
C GLY A 262 -11.53 1.28 3.91
N LYS A 263 -11.89 1.09 5.19
CA LYS A 263 -12.69 2.05 5.98
C LYS A 263 -12.09 3.45 5.99
N LEU A 264 -10.76 3.56 6.04
CA LEU A 264 -10.04 4.83 5.90
C LEU A 264 -10.43 5.55 4.59
N PHE A 265 -10.34 4.84 3.47
CA PHE A 265 -10.69 5.39 2.17
C PHE A 265 -12.18 5.70 2.07
N THR A 266 -13.04 4.81 2.60
CA THR A 266 -14.50 5.06 2.64
C THR A 266 -14.83 6.33 3.43
N LYS A 267 -14.13 6.58 4.55
CA LYS A 267 -14.26 7.80 5.35
C LYS A 267 -13.83 9.05 4.56
N CYS A 268 -12.84 8.92 3.68
CA CYS A 268 -12.41 9.97 2.75
C CYS A 268 -13.30 10.10 1.50
N GLY A 269 -14.38 9.32 1.38
CA GLY A 269 -15.33 9.41 0.28
C GLY A 269 -15.03 8.49 -0.91
N PHE A 270 -14.06 7.59 -0.79
CA PHE A 270 -13.78 6.63 -1.84
C PHE A 270 -14.91 5.60 -2.00
N ARG A 271 -15.17 5.20 -3.24
CA ARG A 271 -16.18 4.21 -3.61
C ARG A 271 -15.56 3.06 -4.41
N PRO A 272 -16.06 1.83 -4.26
CA PRO A 272 -15.56 0.68 -5.02
C PRO A 272 -15.84 0.83 -6.50
N ILE A 273 -14.87 0.41 -7.31
CA ILE A 273 -14.95 0.43 -8.77
C ILE A 273 -15.33 -0.96 -9.26
N THR A 274 -16.26 -1.02 -10.21
CA THR A 274 -16.68 -2.29 -10.82
C THR A 274 -15.54 -2.90 -11.65
N GLN A 275 -15.38 -4.23 -11.59
CA GLN A 275 -14.35 -4.95 -12.35
C GLN A 275 -14.38 -4.69 -13.86
N ALA A 276 -15.56 -4.38 -14.43
CA ALA A 276 -15.73 -4.01 -15.82
C ALA A 276 -15.02 -2.69 -16.17
N GLU A 277 -15.05 -1.70 -15.26
CA GLU A 277 -14.38 -0.42 -15.44
C GLU A 277 -12.87 -0.56 -15.30
N VAL A 278 -12.40 -1.38 -14.36
CA VAL A 278 -10.98 -1.74 -14.20
C VAL A 278 -10.44 -2.39 -15.48
N GLY A 279 -11.20 -3.32 -16.06
CA GLY A 279 -10.85 -3.99 -17.32
C GLY A 279 -10.85 -3.03 -18.51
N ALA A 280 -11.83 -2.13 -18.59
CA ALA A 280 -11.92 -1.12 -19.66
C ALA A 280 -10.76 -0.10 -19.60
N ALA A 281 -10.30 0.23 -18.39
CA ALA A 281 -9.20 1.17 -18.18
C ALA A 281 -7.80 0.52 -18.27
N ALA A 282 -7.72 -0.78 -18.57
CA ALA A 282 -6.48 -1.56 -18.64
C ALA A 282 -5.62 -1.45 -17.36
N TRP A 283 -6.25 -1.34 -16.19
CA TRP A 283 -5.53 -1.32 -14.92
C TRP A 283 -5.05 -2.72 -14.52
N GLU A 284 -4.03 -2.75 -13.66
CA GLU A 284 -3.49 -3.99 -13.11
C GLU A 284 -4.60 -4.81 -12.44
N LYS A 285 -4.69 -6.10 -12.79
CA LYS A 285 -5.66 -7.00 -12.15
C LYS A 285 -5.23 -7.24 -10.70
N SER A 286 -6.22 -7.30 -9.80
CA SER A 286 -5.96 -7.63 -8.41
C SER A 286 -5.44 -9.06 -8.30
N GLU A 287 -4.20 -9.19 -7.84
CA GLU A 287 -3.57 -10.48 -7.59
C GLU A 287 -4.19 -11.12 -6.35
N LYS A 288 -4.47 -12.43 -6.44
CA LYS A 288 -4.94 -13.22 -5.30
C LYS A 288 -3.75 -13.58 -4.43
N ILE A 289 -3.82 -13.22 -3.16
CA ILE A 289 -2.73 -13.39 -2.20
C ILE A 289 -3.12 -14.45 -1.16
N GLY A 290 -2.15 -15.26 -0.76
CA GLY A 290 -2.29 -16.26 0.30
C GLY A 290 -3.15 -17.46 -0.09
N LEU A 291 -3.20 -18.45 0.82
CA LEU A 291 -3.88 -19.73 0.61
C LEU A 291 -5.38 -19.60 0.30
N LEU A 292 -6.03 -18.58 0.85
CA LEU A 292 -7.47 -18.32 0.62
C LEU A 292 -7.73 -17.35 -0.54
N GLY A 293 -6.69 -16.95 -1.28
CA GLY A 293 -6.82 -16.17 -2.51
C GLY A 293 -7.44 -14.78 -2.30
N TRP A 294 -7.05 -14.09 -1.24
CA TRP A 294 -7.55 -12.74 -0.93
C TRP A 294 -7.13 -11.74 -2.00
N ALA A 295 -8.09 -10.98 -2.55
CA ALA A 295 -7.83 -9.97 -3.58
C ALA A 295 -8.29 -8.60 -3.09
N GLY A 296 -7.47 -7.57 -3.35
CA GLY A 296 -7.84 -6.18 -3.08
C GLY A 296 -8.83 -5.64 -4.11
N GLU A 297 -9.52 -4.57 -3.76
CA GLU A 297 -10.44 -3.87 -4.65
C GLU A 297 -9.89 -2.47 -4.99
N TYR A 298 -10.22 -1.98 -6.18
CA TYR A 298 -9.94 -0.60 -6.56
C TYR A 298 -11.05 0.30 -6.04
N LEU A 299 -10.66 1.41 -5.43
CA LEU A 299 -11.56 2.48 -5.04
C LEU A 299 -11.20 3.76 -5.80
N ASN A 300 -12.19 4.61 -6.08
CA ASN A 300 -11.97 5.96 -6.60
C ASN A 300 -12.63 7.03 -5.74
N VAL A 301 -12.13 8.26 -5.86
CA VAL A 301 -12.81 9.47 -5.40
C VAL A 301 -12.64 10.57 -6.43
N ASP A 302 -13.72 11.30 -6.69
CA ASP A 302 -13.73 12.48 -7.57
C ASP A 302 -13.60 13.77 -6.75
N ARG A 303 -13.20 14.86 -7.40
CA ARG A 303 -12.98 16.17 -6.75
C ARG A 303 -14.18 16.64 -5.94
N ASP A 304 -15.38 16.62 -6.52
CA ASP A 304 -16.57 17.16 -5.89
C ASP A 304 -16.95 16.38 -4.63
N THR A 305 -16.81 15.05 -4.69
CA THR A 305 -17.02 14.17 -3.54
C THR A 305 -16.00 14.46 -2.44
N TRP A 306 -14.73 14.64 -2.82
CA TRP A 306 -13.68 14.98 -1.86
C TRP A 306 -13.93 16.32 -1.17
N VAL A 307 -14.30 17.38 -1.90
CA VAL A 307 -14.54 18.72 -1.32
C VAL A 307 -15.62 18.68 -0.24
N ILE A 308 -16.69 17.92 -0.46
CA ILE A 308 -17.77 17.73 0.51
C ILE A 308 -17.22 16.98 1.74
N LYS A 309 -16.59 15.82 1.53
CA LYS A 309 -16.09 14.96 2.61
C LYS A 309 -15.00 15.62 3.43
N ARG A 310 -14.11 16.37 2.78
CA ARG A 310 -13.06 17.17 3.43
C ARG A 310 -13.65 18.16 4.42
N ARG A 311 -14.73 18.86 4.05
CA ARG A 311 -15.40 19.81 4.94
C ARG A 311 -15.95 19.11 6.18
N GLU A 312 -16.64 17.98 5.99
CA GLU A 312 -17.14 17.16 7.10
C GLU A 312 -16.01 16.72 8.05
N LEU A 313 -14.88 16.27 7.50
CA LEU A 313 -13.72 15.82 8.30
C LEU A 313 -13.09 16.96 9.12
N LEU A 314 -12.94 18.13 8.51
CA LEU A 314 -12.39 19.30 9.21
C LEU A 314 -13.34 19.83 10.29
N GLU A 315 -14.64 19.79 10.06
CA GLU A 315 -15.64 20.15 11.07
C GLU A 315 -15.62 19.17 12.25
N GLN A 316 -15.54 17.86 11.98
CA GLN A 316 -15.39 16.85 13.04
C GLN A 316 -14.11 17.04 13.86
N ALA A 317 -12.99 17.36 13.20
CA ALA A 317 -11.73 17.65 13.86
C ALA A 317 -11.82 18.88 14.77
N ARG A 318 -12.44 19.97 14.28
CA ARG A 318 -12.68 21.20 15.08
C ARG A 318 -13.52 20.93 16.32
N VAL A 319 -14.62 20.18 16.18
CA VAL A 319 -15.50 19.83 17.32
C VAL A 319 -14.75 19.00 18.36
N LYS A 320 -13.89 18.07 17.93
CA LYS A 320 -13.09 17.23 18.84
C LYS A 320 -12.01 18.02 19.57
N SER A 321 -11.43 19.04 18.94
CA SER A 321 -10.41 19.90 19.57
C SER A 321 -10.99 20.85 20.63
N ASN A 322 -12.29 21.12 20.58
CA ASN A 322 -12.97 22.02 21.52
C ASN A 322 -13.61 21.29 22.72
N ARG A 323 -13.44 19.96 22.81
CA ARG A 323 -13.88 19.13 23.94
C ARG A 323 -12.67 18.68 24.74
#